data_AF-L8WZK9-F1
#
_entry.id   AF-L8WZK9-F1
#
_cell.length_a   1.000
_cell.length_b   1.000
_cell.length_c   1.000
_cell.angle_alpha   90.00
_cell.angle_beta   90.00
_cell.angle_gamma   90.00
#
_symmetry.space_group_name_H-M   'P 1'
#
loop_
_entity.id
_entity.type
_entity.pdbx_description
1 polymer ?
#
loop_
_entity_poly.entity_id
_entity_poly.type
_entity_poly.pdbx_seq_one_letter_code
_entity_poly.pdbx_strand_id
1 'polypeptide(L)'
;MCITCRLNNALEACCNFFNNLCPHKRLPTPGSPAPTHADDSCGHKKFWWPAKQTCLPYGGAKHPHPAPSHRHCGRWFYWDKELGCCVPPQPEVIDAECPPEWVWDEYETACIPAPVVPAPEQCGPSMWWWEPKACCLPTGGPSTPPSSPPSEGWSCPYDWYWIPEGYCAPRGPTYDTPVCVETHTWDGDVFYCKPGLHQCRYNLYNKGTNFSKRICALRQHKEYHPHNTPQLASIVDWLSPSQPSRGGRSMTAWTRLVQSKTYFWRDVAVGAAYGTSKAGIGITGLGTFRPELIMKVCH
;
A
#
# COMPACT_ATOMS: atom_id res chain seq x y z
N MET A 1 -47.86 11.22 -11.22
CA MET A 1 -46.80 12.19 -11.53
C MET A 1 -45.46 11.45 -11.41
N CYS A 2 -44.80 11.21 -12.53
CA CYS A 2 -43.63 10.32 -12.64
C CYS A 2 -42.35 10.96 -12.12
N ILE A 3 -41.65 10.28 -11.20
CA ILE A 3 -40.22 10.49 -10.92
C ILE A 3 -39.52 9.16 -11.23
N THR A 4 -39.48 8.80 -12.50
CA THR A 4 -38.75 7.63 -13.01
C THR A 4 -38.14 8.03 -14.35
N CYS A 5 -36.99 8.73 -14.35
CA CYS A 5 -36.16 8.89 -15.56
C CYS A 5 -34.77 9.57 -15.35
N ARG A 6 -34.14 9.52 -14.17
CA ARG A 6 -32.77 10.10 -13.99
C ARG A 6 -31.77 9.23 -13.20
N LEU A 7 -31.86 7.91 -13.29
CA LEU A 7 -30.90 7.00 -12.62
C LEU A 7 -30.12 6.08 -13.58
N ASN A 8 -30.42 6.08 -14.88
CA ASN A 8 -29.74 5.19 -15.83
C ASN A 8 -28.29 5.61 -16.17
N ASN A 9 -27.93 6.89 -16.00
CA ASN A 9 -26.56 7.34 -16.32
C ASN A 9 -25.55 7.14 -15.18
N ALA A 10 -25.99 6.80 -13.96
CA ALA A 10 -25.10 6.57 -12.81
C ALA A 10 -24.69 5.10 -12.65
N LEU A 11 -25.51 4.16 -13.17
CA LEU A 11 -25.26 2.73 -13.10
C LEU A 11 -24.19 2.26 -14.11
N GLU A 12 -24.14 2.84 -15.31
CA GLU A 12 -23.05 2.55 -16.28
C GLU A 12 -21.68 3.04 -15.79
N ALA A 13 -21.63 4.09 -14.96
CA ALA A 13 -20.39 4.56 -14.34
C ALA A 13 -19.90 3.61 -13.21
N CYS A 14 -20.79 2.90 -12.53
CA CYS A 14 -20.42 1.97 -11.46
C CYS A 14 -19.98 0.59 -12.00
N CYS A 15 -20.59 0.09 -13.08
CA CYS A 15 -20.19 -1.19 -13.68
C CYS A 15 -18.78 -1.14 -14.30
N ASN A 16 -18.35 0.01 -14.83
CA ASN A 16 -16.98 0.17 -15.34
C ASN A 16 -15.92 0.31 -14.24
N PHE A 17 -16.31 0.54 -12.98
CA PHE A 17 -15.38 0.65 -11.86
C PHE A 17 -15.05 -0.71 -11.22
N PHE A 18 -16.00 -1.65 -11.22
CA PHE A 18 -15.85 -2.94 -10.52
C PHE A 18 -15.10 -4.03 -11.30
N ASN A 19 -14.98 -3.93 -12.63
CA ASN A 19 -14.17 -4.87 -13.43
C ASN A 19 -12.63 -4.71 -13.21
N ASN A 20 -12.19 -3.75 -12.39
CA ASN A 20 -10.77 -3.43 -12.20
C ASN A 20 -10.21 -3.80 -10.81
N LEU A 21 -10.96 -4.49 -9.94
CA LEU A 21 -10.54 -4.72 -8.55
C LEU A 21 -10.51 -6.22 -8.18
N CYS A 22 -9.65 -6.97 -8.88
CA CYS A 22 -8.80 -8.06 -8.37
C CYS A 22 -7.86 -8.49 -9.51
N PRO A 23 -6.54 -8.30 -9.35
CA PRO A 23 -5.71 -9.40 -8.89
C PRO A 23 -4.77 -8.98 -7.75
N HIS A 24 -4.14 -9.97 -7.11
CA HIS A 24 -3.08 -9.82 -6.11
C HIS A 24 -1.90 -8.98 -6.64
N LYS A 25 -2.03 -7.66 -6.66
CA LYS A 25 -0.91 -6.73 -6.76
C LYS A 25 -0.31 -6.58 -5.38
N ARG A 26 0.91 -7.07 -5.16
CA ARG A 26 1.76 -6.45 -4.14
C ARG A 26 1.96 -5.01 -4.61
N LEU A 27 1.49 -4.06 -3.80
CA LEU A 27 1.76 -2.65 -4.03
C LEU A 27 3.29 -2.47 -4.12
N PRO A 28 3.81 -1.77 -5.13
CA PRO A 28 5.21 -1.40 -5.15
C PRO A 28 5.51 -0.63 -3.86
N THR A 29 6.66 -0.94 -3.26
CA THR A 29 7.17 -0.30 -2.05
C THR A 29 6.99 1.22 -2.16
N PRO A 30 6.21 1.87 -1.27
CA PRO A 30 5.95 3.30 -1.34
C PRO A 30 7.24 4.03 -0.96
N GLY A 31 8.00 4.47 -1.96
CA GLY A 31 9.24 5.20 -1.73
C GLY A 31 10.11 5.48 -2.94
N SER A 32 9.96 4.75 -4.05
CA SER A 32 10.67 5.12 -5.28
C SER A 32 9.83 6.13 -6.07
N PRO A 33 10.30 7.38 -6.29
CA PRO A 33 9.57 8.35 -7.10
C PRO A 33 9.32 7.74 -8.47
N ALA A 34 8.05 7.61 -8.85
CA ALA A 34 7.68 7.23 -10.21
C ALA A 34 8.39 8.21 -11.17
N PRO A 35 9.31 7.75 -12.04
CA PRO A 35 9.95 8.63 -12.99
C PRO A 35 8.90 9.07 -14.00
N THR A 36 8.37 10.29 -13.87
CA THR A 36 7.38 10.89 -14.76
C THR A 36 7.97 11.34 -16.11
N HIS A 37 9.18 10.92 -16.44
CA HIS A 37 9.90 11.37 -17.64
C HIS A 37 10.56 10.20 -18.36
N ALA A 38 9.82 9.53 -19.26
CA ALA A 38 10.46 8.63 -20.23
C ALA A 38 9.66 8.34 -21.53
N ASP A 39 8.38 8.71 -21.65
CA ASP A 39 7.57 8.19 -22.77
C ASP A 39 8.00 8.69 -24.17
N ASP A 40 8.63 9.86 -24.29
CA ASP A 40 9.02 10.42 -25.59
C ASP A 40 10.51 10.24 -25.96
N SER A 41 11.35 9.70 -25.07
CA SER A 41 12.81 9.62 -25.32
C SER A 41 13.21 8.41 -26.17
N CYS A 42 12.41 7.34 -26.12
CA CYS A 42 12.62 6.16 -26.94
C CYS A 42 12.11 6.46 -28.36
N GLY A 43 13.02 6.80 -29.27
CA GLY A 43 12.67 7.16 -30.65
C GLY A 43 11.77 6.14 -31.37
N HIS A 44 11.29 6.49 -32.58
CA HIS A 44 10.26 5.74 -33.30
C HIS A 44 10.40 4.21 -33.22
N LYS A 45 9.30 3.53 -32.86
CA LYS A 45 9.16 2.06 -32.72
C LYS A 45 9.93 1.45 -31.53
N LYS A 46 10.15 2.22 -30.47
CA LYS A 46 10.61 1.71 -29.18
C LYS A 46 9.71 2.19 -28.04
N PHE A 47 9.73 1.49 -26.91
CA PHE A 47 9.08 1.90 -25.67
C PHE A 47 10.07 1.82 -24.51
N TRP A 48 9.82 2.62 -23.47
CA TRP A 48 10.64 2.60 -22.26
C TRP A 48 10.24 1.44 -21.35
N TRP A 49 11.22 0.66 -20.89
CA TRP A 49 10.98 -0.42 -19.94
C TRP A 49 11.51 -0.04 -18.54
N PRO A 50 10.63 0.27 -17.58
CA PRO A 50 11.05 0.81 -16.28
C PRO A 50 11.91 -0.14 -15.45
N ALA A 51 11.73 -1.45 -15.57
CA ALA A 51 12.44 -2.42 -14.71
C ALA A 51 13.97 -2.42 -14.93
N LYS A 52 14.44 -2.15 -16.15
CA LYS A 52 15.87 -2.04 -16.48
C LYS A 52 16.29 -0.66 -16.98
N GLN A 53 15.37 0.31 -16.99
CA GLN A 53 15.64 1.68 -17.44
C GLN A 53 16.26 1.71 -18.85
N THR A 54 15.65 1.01 -19.80
CA THR A 54 16.15 0.90 -21.19
C THR A 54 15.01 0.97 -22.20
N CYS A 55 15.32 1.34 -23.45
CA CYS A 55 14.35 1.37 -24.55
C CYS A 55 14.34 0.04 -25.30
N LEU A 56 13.18 -0.63 -25.34
CA LEU A 56 12.96 -1.88 -26.04
C LEU A 56 12.23 -1.67 -27.38
N PRO A 57 12.48 -2.50 -28.41
CA PRO A 57 11.73 -2.44 -29.67
C PRO A 57 10.30 -2.99 -29.51
N TYR A 58 9.32 -2.37 -30.15
CA TYR A 58 7.96 -2.94 -30.23
C TYR A 58 7.95 -4.27 -30.99
N GLY A 59 7.19 -5.24 -30.47
CA GLY A 59 7.04 -6.58 -31.06
C GLY A 59 8.13 -7.57 -30.65
N GLY A 60 9.13 -7.13 -29.89
CA GLY A 60 10.22 -7.96 -29.38
C GLY A 60 11.27 -8.34 -30.43
N ALA A 61 12.17 -9.24 -30.05
CA ALA A 61 13.21 -9.77 -30.94
C ALA A 61 12.59 -10.71 -31.99
N LYS A 62 12.96 -10.56 -33.27
CA LYS A 62 12.45 -11.42 -34.36
C LYS A 62 12.78 -12.91 -34.17
N HIS A 63 13.92 -13.18 -33.54
CA HIS A 63 14.40 -14.52 -33.23
C HIS A 63 14.89 -14.52 -31.78
N PRO A 64 13.97 -14.68 -30.81
CA PRO A 64 14.36 -14.68 -29.41
C PRO A 64 15.28 -15.86 -29.13
N HIS A 65 16.31 -15.61 -28.32
CA HIS A 65 17.18 -16.67 -27.86
C HIS A 65 16.42 -17.53 -26.83
N PRO A 66 16.71 -18.84 -26.73
CA PRO A 66 16.21 -19.62 -25.61
C PRO A 66 16.82 -19.11 -24.30
N ALA A 67 16.02 -19.09 -23.24
CA ALA A 67 16.50 -18.76 -21.89
C ALA A 67 17.47 -19.85 -21.38
N PRO A 68 18.42 -19.51 -20.48
CA PRO A 68 19.27 -20.49 -19.79
C PRO A 68 18.44 -21.53 -19.00
N SER A 69 18.99 -22.72 -18.76
CA SER A 69 18.28 -23.84 -18.13
C SER A 69 17.66 -23.57 -16.74
N HIS A 70 18.17 -22.56 -16.02
CA HIS A 70 17.69 -22.17 -14.68
C HIS A 70 16.77 -20.93 -14.72
N ARG A 71 16.36 -20.48 -15.92
CA ARG A 71 15.51 -19.31 -16.12
C ARG A 71 14.43 -19.65 -17.12
N HIS A 72 13.21 -19.18 -16.86
CA HIS A 72 12.12 -19.27 -17.82
C HIS A 72 11.55 -17.89 -18.06
N CYS A 73 11.24 -17.54 -19.30
CA CYS A 73 10.48 -16.32 -19.55
C CYS A 73 9.00 -16.63 -19.39
N GLY A 74 8.31 -15.85 -18.58
CA GLY A 74 6.88 -15.99 -18.40
C GLY A 74 6.15 -15.91 -19.74
N ARG A 75 4.89 -16.32 -19.76
CA ARG A 75 4.03 -16.14 -20.93
C ARG A 75 4.10 -14.69 -21.36
N TRP A 76 4.29 -14.48 -22.66
CA TRP A 76 4.44 -13.16 -23.30
C TRP A 76 5.80 -12.46 -23.13
N PHE A 77 6.77 -13.05 -22.43
CA PHE A 77 8.13 -12.50 -22.34
C PHE A 77 9.09 -13.31 -23.20
N TYR A 78 10.18 -12.69 -23.65
CA TYR A 78 11.25 -13.36 -24.37
C TYR A 78 12.61 -13.07 -23.74
N TRP A 79 13.57 -13.97 -23.91
CA TRP A 79 14.91 -13.79 -23.36
C TRP A 79 15.73 -12.86 -24.26
N ASP A 80 16.15 -11.73 -23.69
CA ASP A 80 17.11 -10.83 -24.31
C ASP A 80 18.52 -11.18 -23.83
N LYS A 81 19.36 -11.63 -24.76
CA LYS A 81 20.73 -12.09 -24.44
C LYS A 81 21.66 -10.94 -24.04
N GLU A 82 21.42 -9.73 -24.56
CA GLU A 82 22.25 -8.56 -24.27
C GLU A 82 21.93 -8.00 -22.88
N LEU A 83 20.65 -7.99 -22.52
CA LEU A 83 20.19 -7.56 -21.19
C LEU A 83 20.28 -8.67 -20.13
N GLY A 84 20.43 -9.93 -20.55
CA GLY A 84 20.53 -11.07 -19.64
C GLY A 84 19.25 -11.30 -18.81
N CYS A 85 18.08 -10.98 -19.37
CA CYS A 85 16.80 -11.09 -18.68
C CYS A 85 15.61 -11.29 -19.63
N CYS A 86 14.43 -11.57 -19.07
CA CYS A 86 13.20 -11.66 -19.83
C CYS A 86 12.55 -10.28 -19.98
N VAL A 87 12.21 -9.94 -21.22
CA VAL A 87 11.66 -8.65 -21.61
C VAL A 87 10.28 -8.80 -22.24
N PRO A 88 9.36 -7.84 -22.02
CA PRO A 88 8.08 -7.84 -22.69
C PRO A 88 8.23 -7.33 -24.14
N PRO A 89 7.42 -7.79 -25.10
CA PRO A 89 7.41 -7.29 -26.47
C PRO A 89 6.66 -5.96 -26.62
N GLN A 90 5.88 -5.56 -25.61
CA GLN A 90 5.00 -4.39 -25.62
C GLN A 90 4.89 -3.80 -24.20
N PRO A 91 4.65 -2.48 -24.06
CA PRO A 91 4.62 -1.80 -22.76
C PRO A 91 3.44 -2.22 -21.86
N GLU A 92 2.35 -2.72 -22.43
CA GLU A 92 1.12 -3.07 -21.70
C GLU A 92 1.21 -4.42 -20.98
N VAL A 93 2.22 -5.24 -21.28
CA VAL A 93 2.41 -6.55 -20.66
C VAL A 93 3.16 -6.39 -19.36
N ILE A 94 2.41 -6.34 -18.26
CA ILE A 94 2.95 -6.12 -16.91
C ILE A 94 3.07 -7.41 -16.10
N ASP A 95 2.17 -8.37 -16.32
CA ASP A 95 2.07 -9.58 -15.50
C ASP A 95 2.67 -10.78 -16.24
N ALA A 96 3.83 -11.25 -15.75
CA ALA A 96 4.45 -12.46 -16.27
C ALA A 96 3.76 -13.70 -15.68
N GLU A 97 3.09 -14.48 -16.53
CA GLU A 97 2.54 -15.78 -16.12
C GLU A 97 3.67 -16.83 -16.18
N CYS A 98 4.21 -17.19 -15.02
CA CYS A 98 5.21 -18.24 -14.92
C CYS A 98 4.58 -19.65 -15.03
N PRO A 99 5.32 -20.66 -15.53
CA PRO A 99 4.87 -22.05 -15.49
C PRO A 99 4.60 -22.53 -14.05
N PRO A 100 3.84 -23.63 -13.86
CA PRO A 100 3.72 -24.27 -12.55
C PRO A 100 5.10 -24.57 -11.96
N GLU A 101 5.28 -24.36 -10.66
CA GLU A 101 6.56 -24.49 -9.94
C GLU A 101 7.58 -23.39 -10.24
N TRP A 102 7.19 -22.28 -10.87
CA TRP A 102 8.03 -21.11 -11.09
C TRP A 102 7.39 -19.85 -10.50
N VAL A 103 8.21 -18.92 -10.02
CA VAL A 103 7.79 -17.62 -9.51
C VAL A 103 8.50 -16.51 -10.27
N TRP A 104 7.80 -15.41 -10.55
CA TRP A 104 8.40 -14.25 -11.20
C TRP A 104 9.28 -13.50 -10.19
N ASP A 105 10.56 -13.35 -10.51
CA ASP A 105 11.49 -12.52 -9.77
C ASP A 105 11.59 -11.15 -10.44
N GLU A 106 11.16 -10.09 -9.75
CA GLU A 106 11.17 -8.72 -10.27
C GLU A 106 12.58 -8.15 -10.47
N TYR A 107 13.57 -8.63 -9.71
CA TYR A 107 14.95 -8.15 -9.79
C TYR A 107 15.69 -8.79 -10.97
N GLU A 108 15.56 -10.10 -11.07
CA GLU A 108 16.09 -10.87 -12.19
C GLU A 108 15.29 -10.66 -13.47
N THR A 109 14.03 -10.18 -13.36
CA THR A 109 13.07 -10.04 -14.46
C THR A 109 12.98 -11.33 -15.26
N ALA A 110 12.78 -12.45 -14.56
CA ALA A 110 12.65 -13.78 -15.12
C ALA A 110 11.82 -14.64 -14.17
N CYS A 111 11.19 -15.70 -14.70
CA CYS A 111 10.70 -16.75 -13.83
C CYS A 111 11.90 -17.56 -13.34
N ILE A 112 11.98 -17.72 -12.02
CA ILE A 112 12.92 -18.61 -11.33
C ILE A 112 12.14 -19.79 -10.75
N PRO A 113 12.77 -20.94 -10.47
CA PRO A 113 12.10 -22.04 -9.79
C PRO A 113 11.48 -21.51 -8.50
N ALA A 114 10.19 -21.76 -8.30
CA ALA A 114 9.51 -21.38 -7.09
C ALA A 114 10.28 -22.00 -5.93
N PRO A 115 10.54 -21.24 -4.85
CA PRO A 115 11.14 -21.83 -3.66
C PRO A 115 10.26 -23.02 -3.28
N VAL A 116 10.89 -24.18 -3.07
CA VAL A 116 10.17 -25.38 -2.62
C VAL A 116 9.59 -25.02 -1.26
N VAL A 117 8.32 -24.63 -1.25
CA VAL A 117 7.60 -24.36 -0.02
C VAL A 117 7.33 -25.73 0.59
N PRO A 118 7.96 -26.08 1.72
CA PRO A 118 7.72 -27.38 2.33
C PRO A 118 6.23 -27.47 2.67
N ALA A 119 5.61 -28.62 2.40
CA ALA A 119 4.26 -28.85 2.89
C ALA A 119 4.24 -28.78 4.43
N PRO A 120 3.09 -28.54 5.09
CA PRO A 120 3.00 -28.46 6.55
C PRO A 120 3.60 -29.68 7.28
N GLU A 121 3.58 -30.85 6.64
CA GLU A 121 4.13 -32.11 7.17
C GLU A 121 5.63 -32.31 6.89
N GLN A 122 6.27 -31.41 6.16
CA GLN A 122 7.68 -31.52 5.75
C GLN A 122 8.63 -30.71 6.63
N CYS A 123 8.13 -30.00 7.66
CA CYS A 123 9.01 -29.36 8.62
C CYS A 123 9.80 -30.41 9.42
N GLY A 124 11.09 -30.18 9.63
CA GLY A 124 11.92 -31.07 10.45
C GLY A 124 11.42 -31.17 11.90
N PRO A 125 11.87 -32.16 12.69
CA PRO A 125 11.36 -32.41 14.05
C PRO A 125 11.59 -31.26 15.05
N SER A 126 12.51 -30.34 14.75
CA SER A 126 12.79 -29.14 15.54
C SER A 126 12.15 -27.87 14.97
N MET A 127 11.32 -28.00 13.94
CA MET A 127 10.65 -26.92 13.24
C MET A 127 9.15 -27.15 13.23
N TRP A 128 8.39 -26.09 12.99
CA TRP A 128 6.94 -26.15 12.89
C TRP A 128 6.44 -25.20 11.79
N TRP A 129 5.28 -25.51 11.22
CA TRP A 129 4.72 -24.79 10.09
C TRP A 129 3.98 -23.51 10.52
N TRP A 130 4.41 -22.36 10.01
CA TRP A 130 3.76 -21.08 10.25
C TRP A 130 2.92 -20.66 9.05
N GLU A 131 1.63 -20.98 9.12
CA GLU A 131 0.65 -20.78 8.04
C GLU A 131 0.60 -19.35 7.46
N PRO A 132 0.63 -18.25 8.25
CA PRO A 132 0.52 -16.89 7.71
C PRO A 132 1.64 -16.48 6.74
N LYS A 133 2.82 -17.13 6.83
CA LYS A 133 3.94 -16.92 5.90
C LYS A 133 4.27 -18.14 5.07
N ALA A 134 3.54 -19.24 5.26
CA ALA A 134 3.78 -20.52 4.62
C ALA A 134 5.26 -20.96 4.68
N CYS A 135 5.84 -20.97 5.88
CA CYS A 135 7.24 -21.37 6.09
C CYS A 135 7.43 -22.20 7.37
N CYS A 136 8.53 -22.97 7.44
CA CYS A 136 8.91 -23.69 8.66
C CYS A 136 9.77 -22.79 9.56
N LEU A 137 9.38 -22.66 10.84
CA LEU A 137 10.12 -21.92 11.85
C LEU A 137 10.75 -22.85 12.89
N PRO A 138 11.95 -22.56 13.41
CA PRO A 138 12.53 -23.32 14.51
C PRO A 138 11.73 -23.15 15.81
N THR A 139 11.45 -24.25 16.51
CA THR A 139 10.84 -24.20 17.84
C THR A 139 11.79 -23.55 18.84
N GLY A 140 11.30 -22.52 19.54
CA GLY A 140 12.07 -21.67 20.45
C GLY A 140 12.71 -20.45 19.78
N GLY A 141 12.70 -20.36 18.45
CA GLY A 141 13.45 -19.35 17.70
C GLY A 141 14.97 -19.57 17.74
N PRO A 142 15.77 -18.68 17.13
CA PRO A 142 17.23 -18.73 17.20
C PRO A 142 17.71 -18.56 18.66
N SER A 143 18.72 -19.35 19.05
CA SER A 143 19.31 -19.36 20.39
C SER A 143 19.92 -18.01 20.78
N THR A 144 20.49 -17.32 19.80
CA THR A 144 20.88 -15.91 19.89
C THR A 144 19.91 -15.11 19.02
N PRO A 145 18.90 -14.43 19.60
CA PRO A 145 18.02 -13.60 18.80
C PRO A 145 18.87 -12.56 18.07
N PRO A 146 18.68 -12.37 16.75
CA PRO A 146 19.37 -11.31 16.04
C PRO A 146 19.07 -9.98 16.75
N SER A 147 20.09 -9.14 16.82
CA SER A 147 20.00 -7.76 17.27
C SER A 147 18.76 -7.12 16.65
N SER A 148 18.03 -6.36 17.45
CA SER A 148 16.83 -5.57 17.12
C SER A 148 16.68 -5.13 15.64
N PRO A 149 15.44 -4.97 15.13
CA PRO A 149 15.17 -4.59 13.75
C PRO A 149 16.04 -3.43 13.24
N PRO A 150 16.46 -3.46 11.97
CA PRO A 150 17.43 -2.50 11.42
C PRO A 150 16.91 -1.06 11.34
N SER A 151 15.60 -0.85 11.38
CA SER A 151 14.99 0.48 11.34
C SER A 151 14.56 0.93 12.73
N GLU A 152 14.99 2.14 13.10
CA GLU A 152 14.60 2.82 14.33
C GLU A 152 13.07 2.85 14.46
N GLY A 153 12.55 2.16 15.48
CA GLY A 153 11.14 2.23 15.87
C GLY A 153 10.32 0.96 15.64
N TRP A 154 10.82 -0.06 14.97
CA TRP A 154 10.08 -1.33 14.84
C TRP A 154 10.38 -2.23 16.03
N SER A 155 9.43 -3.04 16.45
CA SER A 155 9.63 -3.99 17.55
C SER A 155 8.81 -5.26 17.34
N CYS A 156 9.25 -6.35 17.97
CA CYS A 156 8.47 -7.59 18.03
C CYS A 156 7.68 -7.67 19.34
N PRO A 157 6.51 -8.32 19.32
CA PRO A 157 5.78 -8.70 20.53
C PRO A 157 6.63 -9.54 21.49
N TYR A 158 6.16 -9.66 22.74
CA TYR A 158 6.73 -10.63 23.68
C TYR A 158 6.60 -12.06 23.14
N ASP A 159 7.62 -12.90 23.31
CA ASP A 159 7.74 -14.26 22.72
C ASP A 159 7.79 -14.34 21.20
N TRP A 160 8.06 -13.22 20.54
CA TRP A 160 8.34 -13.17 19.10
C TRP A 160 9.81 -12.76 18.89
N TYR A 161 10.36 -13.07 17.71
CA TYR A 161 11.72 -12.72 17.33
C TYR A 161 11.76 -12.13 15.92
N TRP A 162 12.74 -11.27 15.68
CA TRP A 162 12.95 -10.65 14.37
C TRP A 162 13.62 -11.65 13.42
N ILE A 163 13.07 -11.79 12.21
CA ILE A 163 13.63 -12.62 11.14
C ILE A 163 14.36 -11.69 10.13
N PRO A 164 15.54 -12.09 9.58
CA PRO A 164 16.30 -11.26 8.62
C PRO A 164 15.48 -10.78 7.42
N GLU A 165 14.47 -11.54 7.03
CA GLU A 165 13.49 -11.27 5.97
C GLU A 165 12.57 -10.07 6.27
N GLY A 166 12.66 -9.47 7.46
CA GLY A 166 12.08 -8.16 7.76
C GLY A 166 10.73 -8.21 8.49
N TYR A 167 10.44 -9.27 9.24
CA TYR A 167 9.21 -9.42 10.01
C TYR A 167 9.45 -10.15 11.34
N CYS A 168 8.48 -10.06 12.24
CA CYS A 168 8.47 -10.80 13.49
C CYS A 168 7.78 -12.14 13.30
N ALA A 169 8.34 -13.16 13.94
CA ALA A 169 7.77 -14.49 13.97
C ALA A 169 7.63 -15.00 15.42
N PRO A 170 6.61 -15.80 15.72
CA PRO A 170 6.44 -16.39 17.04
C PRO A 170 7.48 -17.47 17.32
N ARG A 171 7.88 -17.63 18.58
CA ARG A 171 8.85 -18.65 19.01
C ARG A 171 8.28 -20.07 19.03
N GLY A 172 6.96 -20.27 18.96
CA GLY A 172 6.36 -21.59 19.06
C GLY A 172 5.03 -21.72 18.31
N PRO A 173 4.56 -22.97 18.11
CA PRO A 173 3.35 -23.25 17.33
C PRO A 173 2.08 -22.76 18.00
N THR A 174 2.07 -22.71 19.34
CA THR A 174 1.03 -22.08 20.13
C THR A 174 1.45 -20.65 20.41
N TYR A 175 0.96 -19.71 19.60
CA TYR A 175 1.21 -18.29 19.79
C TYR A 175 -0.10 -17.56 20.06
N ASP A 176 -0.09 -16.72 21.08
CA ASP A 176 -1.20 -15.84 21.39
C ASP A 176 -1.27 -14.66 20.43
N THR A 177 -2.38 -13.92 20.49
CA THR A 177 -2.52 -12.65 19.78
C THR A 177 -1.34 -11.74 20.14
N PRO A 178 -0.59 -11.21 19.16
CA PRO A 178 0.61 -10.43 19.41
C PRO A 178 0.30 -9.16 20.20
N VAL A 179 0.93 -9.02 21.37
CA VAL A 179 0.81 -7.83 22.21
C VAL A 179 2.06 -6.95 22.03
N CYS A 180 1.84 -5.79 21.41
CA CYS A 180 2.89 -4.78 21.26
C CYS A 180 3.08 -3.98 22.56
N VAL A 181 4.26 -3.37 22.71
CA VAL A 181 4.52 -2.35 23.76
C VAL A 181 3.48 -1.22 23.63
N GLU A 182 3.10 -0.57 24.74
CA GLU A 182 2.02 0.45 24.79
C GLU A 182 2.12 1.57 23.73
N THR A 183 3.34 1.86 23.27
CA THR A 183 3.62 2.87 22.25
C THR A 183 3.48 2.36 20.82
N HIS A 184 3.14 1.09 20.60
CA HIS A 184 3.15 0.43 19.31
C HIS A 184 1.81 -0.24 18.98
N THR A 185 1.55 -0.44 17.70
CA THR A 185 0.36 -1.12 17.17
C THR A 185 0.80 -2.25 16.26
N TRP A 186 0.21 -3.42 16.43
CA TRP A 186 0.49 -4.59 15.61
C TRP A 186 -0.03 -4.39 14.19
N ASP A 187 0.83 -4.65 13.20
CA ASP A 187 0.44 -4.73 11.80
C ASP A 187 0.42 -6.19 11.35
N GLY A 188 -0.77 -6.73 11.11
CA GLY A 188 -0.97 -8.12 10.72
C GLY A 188 -0.58 -8.46 9.28
N ASP A 189 -0.44 -7.46 8.40
CA ASP A 189 -0.05 -7.69 7.00
C ASP A 189 1.47 -7.83 6.90
N VAL A 190 2.19 -7.03 7.67
CA VAL A 190 3.66 -7.00 7.67
C VAL A 190 4.30 -7.76 8.84
N PHE A 191 3.51 -8.15 9.85
CA PHE A 191 3.88 -8.93 11.02
C PHE A 191 4.94 -8.28 11.91
N TYR A 192 4.75 -7.01 12.29
CA TYR A 192 5.57 -6.37 13.33
C TYR A 192 4.82 -5.23 14.02
N CYS A 193 5.34 -4.78 15.15
CA CYS A 193 4.81 -3.63 15.88
C CYS A 193 5.36 -2.32 15.29
N LYS A 194 4.45 -1.46 14.82
CA LYS A 194 4.76 -0.10 14.35
C LYS A 194 4.56 0.92 15.46
N PRO A 195 5.35 2.01 15.55
CA PRO A 195 5.05 3.11 16.47
C PRO A 195 3.61 3.59 16.27
N GLY A 196 2.81 3.44 17.32
CA GLY A 196 1.43 3.86 17.33
C GLY A 196 1.38 5.38 17.24
N LEU A 197 0.59 5.91 16.31
CA LEU A 197 0.30 7.35 16.19
C LEU A 197 -0.42 7.92 17.43
N HIS A 198 -0.67 7.10 18.45
CA HIS A 198 -1.36 7.44 19.68
C HIS A 198 -0.65 8.49 20.53
N GLN A 199 0.64 8.80 20.29
CA GLN A 199 1.30 9.94 20.96
C GLN A 199 0.70 11.31 20.60
N CYS A 200 -0.09 11.41 19.52
CA CYS A 200 -0.83 12.65 19.24
C CYS A 200 -2.11 12.80 20.06
N ARG A 201 -2.65 11.74 20.69
CA ARG A 201 -3.94 11.82 21.39
C ARG A 201 -3.81 12.29 22.85
N TYR A 202 -2.76 11.88 23.56
CA TYR A 202 -2.62 12.20 24.99
C TYR A 202 -2.23 13.68 25.25
N ASN A 203 -1.55 14.35 24.32
CA ASN A 203 -1.26 15.78 24.45
C ASN A 203 -2.42 16.70 24.02
N LEU A 204 -3.49 16.16 23.43
CA LEU A 204 -4.67 16.93 23.03
C LEU A 204 -5.70 17.10 24.15
N TYR A 205 -5.72 16.20 25.14
CA TYR A 205 -6.69 16.28 26.24
C TYR A 205 -6.32 17.35 27.30
N ASN A 206 -5.06 17.80 27.35
CA ASN A 206 -4.61 18.78 28.34
C ASN A 206 -4.45 20.22 27.81
N LYS A 207 -4.61 20.47 26.50
CA LYS A 207 -4.59 21.83 25.93
C LYS A 207 -5.64 21.94 24.82
N GLY A 208 -6.85 22.36 25.19
CA GLY A 208 -8.03 22.49 24.33
C GLY A 208 -7.95 23.56 23.23
N THR A 209 -6.87 23.60 22.44
CA THR A 209 -6.75 24.53 21.32
C THR A 209 -6.71 23.77 19.99
N ASN A 210 -7.44 24.29 19.00
CA ASN A 210 -7.47 23.78 17.62
C ASN A 210 -6.09 23.77 16.92
N PHE A 211 -5.10 24.41 17.53
CA PHE A 211 -3.72 24.50 17.04
C PHE A 211 -2.96 23.18 17.15
N SER A 212 -3.12 22.43 18.25
CA SER A 212 -2.43 21.15 18.46
C SER A 212 -2.88 20.06 17.47
N LYS A 213 -4.13 20.11 17.00
CA LYS A 213 -4.65 19.16 15.99
C LYS A 213 -3.96 19.35 14.63
N ARG A 214 -3.66 20.59 14.24
CA ARG A 214 -3.00 20.91 12.96
C ARG A 214 -1.51 20.57 12.96
N ILE A 215 -0.82 20.75 14.09
CA ILE A 215 0.61 20.39 14.22
C ILE A 215 0.80 18.86 14.16
N CYS A 216 -0.07 18.07 14.77
CA CYS A 216 0.00 16.61 14.67
C CYS A 216 -0.23 16.11 13.22
N ALA A 217 -1.18 16.70 12.49
CA ALA A 217 -1.41 16.36 11.09
C ALA A 217 -0.21 16.75 10.18
N LEU A 218 0.44 17.88 10.47
CA LEU A 218 1.62 18.31 9.71
C LEU A 218 2.88 17.48 10.02
N ARG A 219 3.05 17.00 11.26
CA ARG A 219 4.17 16.13 11.63
C ARG A 219 4.03 14.73 11.02
N GLN A 220 2.81 14.18 10.95
CA GLN A 220 2.50 12.93 10.26
C GLN A 220 2.90 12.95 8.78
N HIS A 221 2.72 14.08 8.10
CA HIS A 221 3.08 14.22 6.69
C HIS A 221 4.61 14.28 6.45
N LYS A 222 5.38 14.74 7.44
CA LYS A 222 6.84 14.87 7.34
C LYS A 222 7.57 13.54 7.58
N GLU A 223 7.05 12.73 8.50
CA GLU A 223 7.66 11.45 8.89
C GLU A 223 7.37 10.33 7.88
N TYR A 224 6.23 10.41 7.18
CA TYR A 224 5.89 9.47 6.10
C TYR A 224 6.63 9.75 4.78
N HIS A 225 7.24 10.94 4.62
CA HIS A 225 7.96 11.35 3.41
C HIS A 225 9.21 12.22 3.70
N PRO A 226 10.29 11.65 4.29
CA PRO A 226 11.47 12.43 4.67
C PRO A 226 12.26 13.01 3.48
N HIS A 227 12.08 12.48 2.26
CA HIS A 227 12.86 12.87 1.07
C HIS A 227 12.16 13.84 0.11
N ASN A 228 11.00 14.39 0.47
CA ASN A 228 10.16 15.14 -0.48
C ASN A 228 9.70 16.52 0.03
N THR A 229 10.61 17.37 0.55
CA THR A 229 10.24 18.76 0.90
C THR A 229 11.39 19.78 0.80
N PRO A 230 11.42 20.61 -0.27
CA PRO A 230 11.96 21.97 -0.20
C PRO A 230 10.87 23.05 -0.06
N GLN A 231 9.57 22.75 -0.22
CA GLN A 231 8.53 23.80 -0.33
C GLN A 231 7.66 24.06 0.92
N LEU A 232 7.76 23.27 1.99
CA LEU A 232 6.94 23.47 3.20
C LEU A 232 7.55 24.39 4.27
N ALA A 233 8.75 24.94 4.04
CA ALA A 233 9.41 25.84 4.99
C ALA A 233 8.72 27.22 5.12
N SER A 234 7.89 27.65 4.15
CA SER A 234 7.30 29.00 4.16
C SER A 234 5.99 29.13 4.95
N ILE A 235 5.37 28.02 5.38
CA ILE A 235 4.06 28.05 6.06
C ILE A 235 4.21 28.21 7.59
N VAL A 236 5.37 27.88 8.16
CA VAL A 236 5.58 27.95 9.62
C VAL A 236 5.81 29.40 10.11
N ASP A 237 6.29 30.30 9.25
CA ASP A 237 6.51 31.71 9.62
C ASP A 237 5.21 32.54 9.69
N TRP A 238 4.09 32.05 9.16
CA TRP A 238 2.81 32.77 9.17
C TRP A 238 1.97 32.60 10.45
N LEU A 239 2.44 31.83 11.45
CA LEU A 239 1.69 31.52 12.67
C LEU A 239 2.30 32.10 13.95
N SER A 240 3.21 33.07 13.86
CA SER A 240 3.60 33.89 15.00
C SER A 240 2.54 34.97 15.29
N PRO A 241 1.92 34.99 16.48
CA PRO A 241 0.98 36.05 16.84
C PRO A 241 1.73 37.34 17.15
N SER A 242 1.78 38.26 16.18
CA SER A 242 2.12 39.66 16.46
C SER A 242 0.99 40.30 17.28
N GLN A 243 1.37 40.91 18.40
CA GLN A 243 0.47 41.63 19.30
C GLN A 243 -0.24 42.80 18.58
N PRO A 244 -1.53 43.06 18.82
CA PRO A 244 -2.22 44.20 18.22
C PRO A 244 -1.91 45.48 18.98
N SER A 245 -1.20 46.40 18.33
CA SER A 245 -1.14 47.81 18.71
C SER A 245 -2.50 48.48 18.49
N ARG A 246 -2.92 49.24 19.50
CA ARG A 246 -4.16 50.05 19.51
C ARG A 246 -4.10 51.15 18.47
N GLY A 247 -5.16 51.30 17.68
CA GLY A 247 -5.57 52.57 17.10
C GLY A 247 -5.99 52.51 15.63
N GLY A 248 -7.27 52.78 15.36
CA GLY A 248 -7.74 53.07 14.00
C GLY A 248 -9.13 52.51 13.71
N ARG A 249 -10.11 53.41 13.60
CA ARG A 249 -11.52 53.09 13.29
C ARG A 249 -11.70 52.74 11.81
N SER A 250 -12.73 51.92 11.60
CA SER A 250 -13.68 51.97 10.48
C SER A 250 -13.48 51.01 9.29
N MET A 251 -14.64 50.46 8.93
CA MET A 251 -15.06 49.82 7.70
C MET A 251 -14.95 48.29 7.52
N THR A 252 -16.16 47.72 7.38
CA THR A 252 -16.57 46.51 6.65
C THR A 252 -16.58 45.15 7.38
N ALA A 253 -17.59 45.01 8.24
CA ALA A 253 -18.09 43.76 8.81
C ALA A 253 -19.03 42.97 7.86
N TRP A 254 -18.74 42.88 6.55
CA TRP A 254 -19.60 42.15 5.60
C TRP A 254 -18.96 40.95 4.89
N THR A 255 -17.70 40.61 5.15
CA THR A 255 -17.01 39.49 4.47
C THR A 255 -16.84 38.23 5.32
N ARG A 256 -17.28 38.23 6.60
CA ARG A 256 -17.11 37.07 7.51
C ARG A 256 -18.33 36.14 7.65
N LEU A 257 -19.44 36.42 6.97
CA LEU A 257 -20.66 35.59 7.04
C LEU A 257 -20.90 34.68 5.83
N VAL A 258 -20.08 34.79 4.77
CA VAL A 258 -20.21 33.94 3.57
C VAL A 258 -19.27 32.71 3.59
N GLN A 259 -18.19 32.73 4.40
CA GLN A 259 -17.29 31.57 4.53
C GLN A 259 -17.76 30.50 5.53
N SER A 260 -18.82 30.74 6.31
CA SER A 260 -19.31 29.75 7.29
C SER A 260 -20.30 28.72 6.72
N LYS A 261 -20.88 28.94 5.53
CA LYS A 261 -21.89 28.04 4.95
C LYS A 261 -21.32 27.00 3.97
N THR A 262 -20.09 27.16 3.50
CA THR A 262 -19.45 26.23 2.54
C THR A 262 -18.74 25.05 3.20
N TYR A 263 -18.40 25.12 4.49
CA TYR A 263 -17.78 23.98 5.20
C TYR A 263 -18.79 22.94 5.69
N PHE A 264 -20.05 23.33 5.90
CA PHE A 264 -21.09 22.41 6.39
C PHE A 264 -21.48 21.35 5.34
N TRP A 265 -21.41 21.66 4.04
CA TRP A 265 -21.74 20.71 2.97
C TRP A 265 -20.65 19.68 2.68
N ARG A 266 -19.40 19.97 3.07
CA ARG A 266 -18.27 19.07 2.83
C ARG A 266 -18.29 17.86 3.78
N ASP A 267 -18.71 18.06 5.03
CA ASP A 267 -18.75 16.99 6.03
C ASP A 267 -19.89 16.00 5.79
N VAL A 268 -21.02 16.45 5.23
CA VAL A 268 -22.17 15.58 4.88
C VAL A 268 -21.80 14.61 3.75
N ALA A 269 -21.07 15.08 2.73
CA ALA A 269 -20.66 14.24 1.61
C ALA A 269 -19.67 13.14 2.03
N VAL A 270 -18.73 13.46 2.92
CA VAL A 270 -17.76 12.49 3.45
C VAL A 270 -18.45 11.45 4.33
N GLY A 271 -19.40 11.86 5.17
CA GLY A 271 -20.19 10.93 5.98
C GLY A 271 -21.02 9.96 5.15
N ALA A 272 -21.68 10.46 4.09
CA ALA A 272 -22.45 9.62 3.17
C ALA A 272 -21.55 8.63 2.41
N ALA A 273 -20.40 9.08 1.90
CA ALA A 273 -19.45 8.22 1.19
C ALA A 273 -18.84 7.13 2.08
N TYR A 274 -18.52 7.45 3.34
CA TYR A 274 -17.98 6.48 4.30
C TYR A 274 -19.04 5.43 4.70
N GLY A 275 -20.29 5.85 4.90
CA GLY A 275 -21.40 4.95 5.21
C GLY A 275 -21.67 3.96 4.07
N THR A 276 -21.68 4.43 2.82
CA THR A 276 -21.95 3.57 1.64
C THR A 276 -20.81 2.59 1.37
N SER A 277 -19.55 3.04 1.49
CA SER A 277 -18.39 2.16 1.29
C SER A 277 -18.30 1.05 2.35
N LYS A 278 -18.59 1.35 3.62
CA LYS A 278 -18.61 0.33 4.68
C LYS A 278 -19.75 -0.67 4.52
N ALA A 279 -20.95 -0.21 4.12
CA ALA A 279 -22.07 -1.10 3.83
C ALA A 279 -21.81 -1.99 2.60
N GLY A 280 -21.16 -1.46 1.57
CA GLY A 280 -20.80 -2.20 0.36
C GLY A 280 -19.92 -3.42 0.65
N ILE A 281 -18.91 -3.28 1.51
CA ILE A 281 -18.01 -4.40 1.87
C ILE A 281 -18.79 -5.58 2.47
N GLY A 282 -19.77 -5.31 3.34
CA GLY A 282 -20.59 -6.37 3.94
C GLY A 282 -21.51 -7.07 2.93
N ILE A 283 -22.06 -6.33 1.97
CA ILE A 283 -22.95 -6.88 0.94
C ILE A 283 -22.16 -7.76 -0.05
N THR A 284 -20.96 -7.34 -0.45
CA THR A 284 -20.09 -8.14 -1.32
C THR A 284 -19.67 -9.45 -0.66
N GLY A 285 -19.40 -9.44 0.65
CA GLY A 285 -19.09 -10.64 1.43
C GLY A 285 -20.27 -11.61 1.56
N LEU A 286 -21.51 -11.13 1.58
CA LEU A 286 -22.70 -11.99 1.56
C LEU A 286 -22.98 -12.60 0.18
N GLY A 287 -22.61 -11.88 -0.89
CA GLY A 287 -22.88 -12.31 -2.26
C GLY A 287 -22.13 -13.57 -2.70
N THR A 288 -21.00 -13.90 -2.07
CA THR A 288 -20.27 -15.15 -2.32
C THR A 288 -20.94 -16.37 -1.71
N PHE A 289 -21.73 -16.20 -0.64
CA PHE A 289 -22.37 -17.31 0.07
C PHE A 289 -23.87 -17.45 -0.22
N ARG A 290 -24.58 -16.34 -0.45
CA ARG A 290 -26.05 -16.29 -0.65
C ARG A 290 -26.47 -15.12 -1.57
N PRO A 291 -26.29 -15.27 -2.90
CA PRO A 291 -26.58 -14.19 -3.86
C PRO A 291 -28.06 -13.79 -3.91
N GLU A 292 -28.98 -14.67 -3.50
CA GLU A 292 -30.42 -14.40 -3.45
C GLU A 292 -30.83 -13.34 -2.41
N LEU A 293 -29.94 -13.03 -1.45
CA LEU A 293 -30.19 -12.03 -0.41
C LEU A 293 -29.79 -10.61 -0.83
N ILE A 294 -28.98 -10.44 -1.88
CA ILE A 294 -28.45 -9.13 -2.29
C ILE A 294 -29.58 -8.16 -2.66
N MET A 295 -30.58 -8.62 -3.42
CA MET A 295 -31.68 -7.76 -3.88
C MET A 295 -32.67 -7.37 -2.78
N LYS A 296 -32.69 -8.07 -1.62
CA LYS A 296 -33.54 -7.70 -0.48
C LYS A 296 -32.99 -6.54 0.34
N VAL A 297 -31.70 -6.24 0.23
CA VAL A 297 -31.03 -5.14 0.96
C VAL A 297 -31.27 -3.78 0.26
N CYS A 298 -31.77 -3.78 -0.97
CA CYS A 298 -32.01 -2.58 -1.78
C CYS A 298 -33.47 -2.08 -1.76
N HIS A 299 -34.36 -2.73 -1.01
CA HIS A 299 -35.80 -2.44 -0.96
C HIS A 299 -36.20 -1.83 0.38
#